data_AF-A0A1M7SSX8-F1
#
_entry.id   AF-A0A1M7SSX8-F1
#
_cell.length_a   1.000
_cell.length_b   1.000
_cell.length_c   1.000
_cell.angle_alpha   90.00
_cell.angle_beta   90.00
_cell.angle_gamma   90.00
#
_symmetry.space_group_name_H-M   'P 1'
#
loop_
_entity.id
_entity.type
_entity.pdbx_description
1 polymer ?
#
loop_
_entity_poly.entity_id
_entity_poly.type
_entity_poly.pdbx_seq_one_letter_code
_entity_poly.pdbx_strand_id
1 'polypeptide(L)'
;MKEGLLKLLGVALLVAMPFALGLNKVASANTNNAGIETVTAPQVTLKMWQDSTQNERYAFLLGFVSMLELEKEWQGKKPVPFRQSLIGTWSKALDGVTVKQMYETVENHIKTNPGDINVTVLQVLWYDMVQPKVNDILAAEKTKPRTRHFPPKTSPKTPIHK
;
A
#
# COMPACT_ATOMS: atom_id res chain seq x y z
N MET A 1 -4.45 -20.26 -65.63
CA MET A 1 -5.35 -21.05 -64.76
C MET A 1 -5.60 -20.21 -63.51
N LYS A 2 -6.44 -19.16 -63.43
CA LYS A 2 -7.84 -18.88 -63.83
C LYS A 2 -8.84 -19.94 -63.34
N GLU A 3 -9.74 -19.46 -62.47
CA GLU A 3 -11.01 -20.02 -62.02
C GLU A 3 -10.95 -21.20 -61.04
N GLY A 4 -10.93 -20.85 -59.75
CA GLY A 4 -11.18 -21.76 -58.65
C GLY A 4 -12.12 -21.13 -57.64
N LEU A 5 -13.40 -21.09 -58.00
CA LEU A 5 -14.52 -21.17 -57.06
C LEU A 5 -14.82 -19.93 -56.20
N LEU A 6 -15.34 -18.90 -56.86
CA LEU A 6 -16.56 -18.23 -56.39
C LEU A 6 -17.51 -19.26 -55.76
N LYS A 7 -17.87 -19.06 -54.49
CA LYS A 7 -19.18 -19.32 -53.86
C LYS A 7 -18.99 -19.49 -52.35
N LEU A 8 -18.93 -18.37 -51.64
CA LEU A 8 -19.57 -18.19 -50.33
C LEU A 8 -19.66 -16.67 -50.08
N LEU A 9 -20.31 -16.01 -51.05
CA LEU A 9 -20.90 -14.70 -50.88
C LEU A 9 -22.18 -14.88 -50.05
N GLY A 10 -22.26 -14.14 -48.94
CA GLY A 10 -23.49 -13.45 -48.60
C GLY A 10 -24.17 -13.86 -47.30
N VAL A 11 -24.58 -12.81 -46.57
CA VAL A 11 -25.49 -12.76 -45.40
C VAL A 11 -24.76 -13.00 -44.08
N ALA A 12 -24.65 -12.09 -43.11
CA ALA A 12 -25.37 -10.84 -42.80
C ALA A 12 -24.47 -10.01 -41.86
N LEU A 13 -24.29 -8.71 -42.11
CA LEU A 13 -25.00 -7.60 -41.43
C LEU A 13 -24.22 -7.00 -40.23
N LEU A 14 -23.53 -5.90 -40.52
CA LEU A 14 -23.66 -4.61 -39.81
C LEU A 14 -23.78 -4.65 -38.27
N VAL A 15 -22.66 -4.38 -37.58
CA VAL A 15 -22.62 -3.31 -36.57
C VAL A 15 -21.35 -2.50 -36.80
N ALA A 16 -21.52 -1.39 -37.52
CA ALA A 16 -20.61 -0.28 -37.48
C ALA A 16 -20.85 0.47 -36.16
N MET A 17 -19.87 0.48 -35.26
CA MET A 17 -19.71 1.54 -34.29
C MET A 17 -18.36 2.19 -34.54
N PRO A 18 -18.30 3.48 -34.93
CA PRO A 18 -17.05 4.20 -34.97
C PRO A 18 -16.64 4.45 -33.52
N PHE A 19 -15.74 3.63 -32.98
CA PHE A 19 -15.00 4.06 -31.80
C PHE A 19 -14.10 5.19 -32.28
N ALA A 20 -14.60 6.41 -32.10
CA ALA A 20 -13.91 7.63 -32.44
C ALA A 20 -12.47 7.54 -31.93
N LEU A 21 -11.54 7.81 -32.84
CA LEU A 21 -10.13 8.06 -32.57
C LEU A 21 -10.01 9.27 -31.63
N GLY A 22 -10.27 9.05 -30.35
CA GLY A 22 -9.79 9.91 -29.28
C GLY A 22 -8.31 9.60 -29.10
N LEU A 23 -7.47 10.33 -29.83
CA LEU A 23 -6.04 10.49 -29.52
C LEU A 23 -5.92 11.19 -28.16
N ASN A 24 -6.22 10.46 -27.07
CA ASN A 24 -5.77 10.88 -25.76
C ASN A 24 -4.25 10.74 -25.77
N LYS A 25 -3.59 11.87 -25.50
CA LYS A 25 -2.16 11.93 -25.21
C LYS A 25 -1.86 10.88 -24.15
N VAL A 26 -1.37 9.72 -24.59
CA VAL A 26 -0.60 8.84 -23.73
C VAL A 26 0.50 9.73 -23.20
N ALA A 27 0.48 10.01 -21.90
CA ALA A 27 1.58 10.66 -21.23
C ALA A 27 2.85 9.96 -21.72
N SER A 28 3.77 10.74 -22.28
CA SER A 28 5.05 10.22 -22.73
C SER A 28 5.73 9.63 -21.50
N ALA A 29 5.55 8.33 -21.29
CA ALA A 29 6.54 7.54 -20.60
C ALA A 29 7.79 7.76 -21.45
N ASN A 30 8.78 8.42 -20.85
CA ASN A 30 10.07 8.63 -21.46
C ASN A 30 10.73 7.26 -21.63
N THR A 31 10.40 6.56 -22.71
CA THR A 31 11.01 5.29 -23.08
C THR A 31 12.37 5.56 -23.69
N ASN A 32 13.27 6.13 -22.88
CA ASN A 32 14.67 5.96 -23.13
C ASN A 32 14.98 4.50 -22.80
N ASN A 33 15.40 3.74 -23.82
CA ASN A 33 16.04 2.43 -23.68
C ASN A 33 17.35 2.57 -22.89
N ALA A 34 17.26 2.90 -21.60
CA ALA A 34 18.30 2.65 -20.62
C ALA A 34 17.94 1.31 -19.97
N GLY A 35 18.92 0.42 -19.82
CA GLY A 35 18.72 -0.87 -19.20
C GLY A 35 17.97 -0.75 -17.86
N ILE A 36 17.30 -1.85 -17.49
CA ILE A 36 16.57 -2.02 -16.22
C ILE A 36 17.43 -1.63 -15.00
N GLU A 37 18.76 -1.52 -15.16
CA GLU A 37 19.74 -0.99 -14.22
C GLU A 37 19.53 0.47 -13.75
N THR A 38 18.67 1.27 -14.41
CA THR A 38 18.42 2.70 -14.01
C THR A 38 16.98 3.01 -13.65
N VAL A 39 16.07 2.03 -13.67
CA VAL A 39 14.68 2.22 -13.25
C VAL A 39 14.64 2.36 -11.72
N THR A 40 14.72 3.60 -11.25
CA THR A 40 14.54 3.91 -9.83
C THR A 40 13.08 3.64 -9.48
N ALA A 41 12.83 2.93 -8.38
CA ALA A 41 11.47 2.70 -7.89
C ALA A 41 10.74 4.06 -7.79
N PRO A 42 9.56 4.22 -8.42
CA PRO A 42 8.91 5.52 -8.49
C PRO A 42 8.51 5.99 -7.10
N GLN A 43 9.08 7.10 -6.65
CA GLN A 43 8.64 7.79 -5.44
C GLN A 43 7.51 8.75 -5.81
N VAL A 44 6.28 8.43 -5.41
CA VAL A 44 5.12 9.29 -5.67
C VAL A 44 5.20 10.52 -4.75
N THR A 45 5.56 11.66 -5.33
CA THR A 45 5.61 12.96 -4.65
C THR A 45 4.23 13.61 -4.54
N LEU A 46 4.07 14.62 -3.69
CA LEU A 46 2.82 15.40 -3.62
C LEU A 46 2.53 16.15 -4.91
N LYS A 47 3.56 16.58 -5.65
CA LYS A 47 3.38 17.11 -7.00
C LYS A 47 2.77 16.07 -7.94
N MET A 48 3.36 14.87 -8.01
CA MET A 48 2.84 13.79 -8.85
C MET A 48 1.42 13.40 -8.43
N TRP A 49 1.14 13.37 -7.13
CA TRP A 49 -0.19 13.14 -6.58
C TRP A 49 -1.20 14.18 -7.07
N GLN A 50 -0.89 15.47 -6.95
CA GLN A 50 -1.76 16.56 -7.42
C GLN A 50 -2.00 16.50 -8.93
N ASP A 51 -0.96 16.15 -9.70
CA ASP A 51 -1.02 15.97 -11.15
C ASP A 51 -1.81 14.70 -11.56
N SER A 52 -2.03 13.76 -10.64
CA SER A 52 -2.77 12.51 -10.88
C SER A 52 -4.28 12.68 -10.72
N THR A 53 -5.03 11.84 -11.43
CA THR A 53 -6.48 11.68 -11.26
C THR A 53 -6.82 11.04 -9.91
N GLN A 54 -8.06 11.23 -9.47
CA GLN A 54 -8.55 10.60 -8.23
C GLN A 54 -8.41 9.06 -8.28
N ASN A 55 -8.71 8.43 -9.41
CA ASN A 55 -8.62 6.98 -9.55
C ASN A 55 -7.18 6.48 -9.42
N GLU A 56 -6.20 7.19 -10.00
CA GLU A 56 -4.77 6.86 -9.86
C GLU A 56 -4.29 6.98 -8.42
N ARG A 57 -4.74 8.02 -7.70
CA ARG A 57 -4.45 8.19 -6.27
C ARG A 57 -4.98 7.04 -5.43
N TYR A 58 -6.23 6.63 -5.65
CA TYR A 58 -6.82 5.47 -4.98
C TYR A 58 -6.12 4.16 -5.36
N ALA A 59 -5.75 3.98 -6.64
CA ALA A 59 -5.03 2.80 -7.10
C ALA A 59 -3.65 2.68 -6.43
N PHE A 60 -2.92 3.79 -6.28
CA PHE A 60 -1.66 3.81 -5.54
C PHE A 60 -1.85 3.38 -4.08
N LEU A 61 -2.85 3.94 -3.39
CA LEU A 61 -3.13 3.58 -2.00
C LEU A 61 -3.57 2.12 -1.84
N LEU A 62 -4.40 1.62 -2.74
CA LEU A 62 -4.81 0.20 -2.75
C LEU A 62 -3.61 -0.71 -2.97
N GLY A 63 -2.74 -0.40 -3.92
CA GLY A 63 -1.50 -1.16 -4.16
C GLY A 63 -0.58 -1.17 -2.93
N PHE A 64 -0.47 -0.02 -2.24
CA PHE A 64 0.27 0.07 -0.98
C PHE A 64 -0.34 -0.79 0.13
N VAL A 65 -1.67 -0.78 0.31
CA VAL A 65 -2.36 -1.64 1.29
C VAL A 65 -2.14 -3.11 0.96
N SER A 66 -2.29 -3.52 -0.30
CA SER A 66 -2.03 -4.91 -0.71
C SER A 66 -0.58 -5.34 -0.44
N MET A 67 0.40 -4.45 -0.61
CA MET A 67 1.80 -4.72 -0.26
C MET A 67 1.96 -4.97 1.25
N LEU A 68 1.29 -4.18 2.09
CA LEU A 68 1.33 -4.36 3.55
C LEU A 68 0.68 -5.68 3.98
N GLU A 69 -0.43 -6.06 3.35
CA GLU A 69 -1.10 -7.34 3.59
C GLU A 69 -0.22 -8.53 3.20
N LEU A 70 0.40 -8.46 2.01
CA LEU A 70 1.31 -9.49 1.54
C LEU A 70 2.46 -9.73 2.51
N GLU A 71 3.07 -8.65 3.01
CA GLU A 71 4.16 -8.80 3.97
C GLU A 71 3.68 -9.25 5.35
N LYS A 72 2.51 -8.79 5.81
CA LYS A 72 1.90 -9.30 7.05
C LYS A 72 1.70 -10.81 6.98
N GLU A 73 1.24 -11.33 5.85
CA GLU A 73 1.07 -12.77 5.64
C GLU A 73 2.43 -13.49 5.58
N TRP A 74 3.41 -12.92 4.89
CA TRP A 74 4.77 -13.48 4.82
C TRP A 74 5.45 -13.59 6.19
N GLN A 75 5.27 -12.60 7.07
CA GLN A 75 5.80 -12.64 8.45
C GLN A 75 5.11 -13.71 9.31
N GLY A 76 3.86 -14.04 9.00
CA GLY A 76 3.06 -15.01 9.73
C GLY A 76 2.99 -14.70 11.23
N LYS A 77 3.20 -15.73 12.07
CA LYS A 77 3.18 -15.60 13.54
C LYS A 77 4.53 -15.21 14.16
N LYS A 78 5.59 -15.09 13.35
CA LYS A 78 6.93 -14.82 13.88
C LYS A 78 7.11 -13.32 14.04
N PRO A 79 7.32 -12.81 15.27
CA PRO A 79 7.58 -11.39 15.45
C PRO A 79 8.91 -11.05 14.80
N VAL A 80 8.88 -10.26 13.73
CA VAL A 80 10.07 -9.67 13.13
C VAL A 80 10.47 -8.46 13.98
N PRO A 81 11.71 -8.37 14.48
CA PRO A 81 12.22 -7.19 15.17
C PRO A 81 11.95 -5.92 14.36
N PHE A 82 11.61 -4.81 15.04
CA PHE A 82 11.32 -3.51 14.41
C PHE A 82 12.43 -3.00 13.47
N ARG A 83 13.69 -3.38 13.73
CA ARG A 83 14.84 -3.04 12.87
C ARG A 83 14.94 -3.88 11.60
N GLN A 84 14.14 -4.94 11.48
CA GLN A 84 14.15 -5.89 10.37
C GLN A 84 12.92 -5.76 9.47
N SER A 85 11.84 -5.11 9.93
CA SER A 85 10.73 -4.70 9.07
C SER A 85 10.01 -3.48 9.63
N LEU A 86 9.83 -2.46 8.78
CA LEU A 86 9.00 -1.30 9.08
C LEU A 86 7.50 -1.64 8.99
N ILE A 87 7.14 -2.75 8.32
CA ILE A 87 5.76 -3.11 8.02
C ILE A 87 4.98 -3.47 9.29
N GLY A 88 5.61 -4.09 10.30
CA GLY A 88 4.91 -4.41 11.56
C GLY A 88 4.35 -3.16 12.24
N THR A 89 5.01 -2.01 12.05
CA THR A 89 4.60 -0.71 12.58
C THR A 89 3.47 -0.10 11.76
N TRP A 90 3.62 -0.09 10.44
CA TRP A 90 2.57 0.35 9.51
C TRP A 90 1.28 -0.46 9.68
N SER A 91 1.37 -1.79 9.68
CA SER A 91 0.23 -2.69 9.80
C SER A 91 -0.51 -2.55 11.12
N LYS A 92 0.18 -2.23 12.23
CA LYS A 92 -0.47 -1.95 13.51
C LYS A 92 -1.14 -0.57 13.54
N ALA A 93 -0.47 0.46 13.03
CA ALA A 93 -1.00 1.82 13.06
C ALA A 93 -2.17 2.04 12.08
N LEU A 94 -2.15 1.33 10.96
CA LEU A 94 -3.19 1.36 9.94
C LEU A 94 -4.32 0.36 10.19
N ASP A 95 -4.28 -0.41 11.29
CA ASP A 95 -5.39 -1.31 11.63
C ASP A 95 -6.70 -0.50 11.80
N GLY A 96 -7.75 -0.93 11.09
CA GLY A 96 -9.03 -0.24 11.01
C GLY A 96 -9.03 1.09 10.23
N VAL A 97 -7.92 1.49 9.60
CA VAL A 97 -7.86 2.69 8.73
C VAL A 97 -8.35 2.33 7.34
N THR A 98 -9.26 3.14 6.80
CA THR A 98 -9.76 2.99 5.44
C THR A 98 -8.87 3.72 4.43
N VAL A 99 -8.85 3.25 3.19
CA VAL A 99 -8.16 3.93 2.07
C VAL A 99 -8.64 5.37 1.90
N LYS A 100 -9.93 5.64 2.15
CA LYS A 100 -10.50 6.99 2.14
C LYS A 100 -9.86 7.91 3.19
N GLN A 101 -9.63 7.42 4.41
CA GLN A 101 -8.96 8.22 5.45
C GLN A 101 -7.49 8.49 5.10
N MET A 102 -6.82 7.54 4.45
CA MET A 102 -5.45 7.76 3.94
C MET A 102 -5.44 8.85 2.87
N TYR A 103 -6.37 8.80 1.92
CA TYR A 103 -6.55 9.84 0.91
C TYR A 103 -6.80 11.22 1.55
N GLU A 104 -7.74 11.30 2.48
CA GLU A 104 -8.08 12.56 3.18
C GLU A 104 -6.91 13.13 3.97
N THR A 105 -6.05 12.27 4.52
CA THR A 105 -4.84 12.71 5.24
C THR A 105 -3.88 13.41 4.29
N VAL A 106 -3.64 12.83 3.11
CA VAL A 106 -2.76 13.44 2.10
C VAL A 106 -3.35 14.76 1.60
N GLU A 107 -4.66 14.80 1.32
CA GLU A 107 -5.33 16.02 0.88
C GLU A 107 -5.31 17.13 1.96
N ASN A 108 -5.45 16.77 3.24
CA ASN A 108 -5.36 17.72 4.34
C ASN A 108 -3.93 18.25 4.53
N HIS A 109 -2.92 17.39 4.36
CA HIS A 109 -1.52 17.81 4.39
C HIS A 109 -1.23 18.82 3.28
N ILE A 110 -1.67 18.55 2.05
CA ILE A 110 -1.49 19.47 0.92
C ILE A 110 -2.11 20.84 1.21
N LYS A 111 -3.31 20.88 1.82
CA LYS A 111 -4.00 22.14 2.16
C LYS A 111 -3.27 22.94 3.24
N THR A 112 -2.63 22.27 4.18
CA THR A 112 -1.95 22.89 5.33
C THR A 112 -0.49 23.24 5.02
N ASN A 113 0.15 22.50 4.12
CA ASN A 113 1.56 22.64 3.75
C ASN A 113 1.73 22.77 2.22
N PRO A 114 1.30 23.90 1.60
CA PRO A 114 1.34 24.06 0.15
C PRO A 114 2.75 24.05 -0.46
N GLY A 115 3.81 24.23 0.34
CA GLY A 115 5.21 24.19 -0.10
C GLY A 115 5.80 22.79 -0.26
N ASP A 116 5.13 21.76 0.26
CA ASP A 116 5.71 20.41 0.41
C ASP A 116 5.58 19.55 -0.86
N ILE A 117 5.67 20.17 -2.03
CA ILE A 117 5.45 19.52 -3.33
C ILE A 117 6.39 18.35 -3.63
N ASN A 118 7.58 18.34 -3.02
CA ASN A 118 8.61 17.30 -3.22
C ASN A 118 8.56 16.20 -2.14
N VAL A 119 7.72 16.34 -1.12
CA VAL A 119 7.52 15.32 -0.09
C VAL A 119 6.80 14.13 -0.73
N THR A 120 7.12 12.91 -0.29
CA THR A 120 6.45 11.71 -0.82
C THR A 120 5.14 11.45 -0.10
N VAL A 121 4.17 10.86 -0.81
CA VAL A 121 2.88 10.47 -0.22
C VAL A 121 3.07 9.54 0.98
N LEU A 122 4.02 8.61 0.90
CA LEU A 122 4.33 7.71 2.02
C LEU A 122 4.95 8.44 3.22
N GLN A 123 5.76 9.49 3.00
CA GLN A 123 6.25 10.31 4.10
C GLN A 123 5.10 11.05 4.80
N VAL A 124 4.18 11.63 4.03
CA VAL A 124 2.98 12.27 4.61
C VAL A 124 2.18 11.27 5.43
N LEU A 125 1.86 10.10 4.87
CA LEU A 125 1.14 9.05 5.61
C LEU A 125 1.90 8.59 6.86
N TRP A 126 3.23 8.57 6.81
CA TRP A 126 4.05 8.23 7.97
C TRP A 126 3.92 9.28 9.08
N TYR A 127 4.24 10.53 8.78
CA TYR A 127 4.32 11.59 9.78
C TYR A 127 2.95 12.03 10.29
N ASP A 128 1.95 12.06 9.43
CA ASP A 128 0.64 12.63 9.79
C ASP A 128 -0.35 11.58 10.31
N MET A 129 -0.13 10.29 10.03
CA MET A 129 -1.05 9.23 10.42
C MET A 129 -0.41 8.12 11.24
N VAL A 130 0.73 7.56 10.79
CA VAL A 130 1.30 6.36 11.41
C VAL A 130 2.11 6.66 12.65
N GLN A 131 3.09 7.55 12.55
CA GLN A 131 3.99 7.89 13.65
C GLN A 131 3.23 8.35 14.92
N PRO A 132 2.20 9.22 14.84
CA PRO A 132 1.45 9.62 16.03
C PRO A 132 0.82 8.42 16.74
N LYS A 133 0.16 7.52 16.00
CA LYS A 133 -0.47 6.32 16.57
C LYS A 133 0.55 5.36 17.19
N VAL A 134 1.72 5.23 16.58
CA VAL A 134 2.80 4.39 17.12
C VAL A 134 3.28 4.94 18.46
N ASN A 135 3.46 6.25 18.55
CA ASN A 135 3.82 6.89 19.81
C ASN A 135 2.78 6.63 20.90
N ASP A 136 1.49 6.69 20.55
CA ASP A 136 0.39 6.39 21.48
C ASP A 136 0.40 4.93 21.94
N ILE A 137 0.62 3.98 21.01
CA ILE A 137 0.74 2.54 21.33
C ILE A 137 1.90 2.30 22.29
N LEU A 138 3.07 2.90 22.02
CA LEU A 138 4.25 2.77 22.87
C LEU A 138 4.05 3.43 24.24
N ALA A 139 3.31 4.54 24.31
CA ALA A 139 2.94 5.16 25.57
C ALA A 139 2.00 4.26 26.39
N ALA A 140 0.99 3.67 25.75
CA ALA A 140 0.05 2.75 26.40
C ALA A 140 0.76 1.49 26.95
N GLU A 141 1.70 0.92 26.20
CA GLU A 141 2.46 -0.27 26.64
C GLU A 141 3.29 -0.01 27.90
N LYS A 142 3.88 1.18 28.03
CA LYS A 142 4.64 1.58 29.24
C LYS A 142 3.77 1.68 30.49
N THR A 143 2.47 1.96 30.33
CA THR A 143 1.54 2.14 31.45
C THR A 143 0.88 0.84 31.93
N LYS A 144 1.03 -0.27 31.19
CA LYS A 144 0.44 -1.56 31.58
C LYS A 144 1.16 -2.09 32.83
N PRO A 145 0.45 -2.40 33.93
CA PRO A 145 1.08 -2.96 35.12
C PRO A 145 1.79 -4.25 34.73
N ARG A 146 3.12 -4.26 34.88
CA ARG A 146 3.94 -5.44 34.61
C ARG A 146 3.55 -6.48 35.63
N THR A 147 2.61 -7.36 35.29
CA THR A 147 2.31 -8.56 36.06
C THR A 147 3.60 -9.36 36.11
N ARG A 148 4.36 -9.20 37.19
CA ARG A 148 5.40 -10.14 37.56
C ARG A 148 4.66 -11.47 37.68
N HIS A 149 4.87 -12.34 36.70
CA HIS A 149 4.47 -13.73 36.79
C HIS A 149 5.32 -14.31 37.91
N PHE A 150 4.83 -14.18 39.15
CA PHE A 150 5.42 -14.89 40.26
C PHE A 150 5.15 -16.37 39.96
N PRO A 151 6.19 -17.20 39.79
CA PRO A 151 5.96 -18.64 39.69
C PRO A 151 5.17 -19.05 40.94
N PRO A 152 4.17 -19.94 40.83
CA PRO A 152 3.46 -20.43 42.00
C PRO A 152 4.50 -20.97 42.98
N LYS A 153 4.45 -20.51 44.24
CA LYS A 153 5.29 -21.07 45.30
C LYS A 153 5.09 -22.58 45.26
N THR A 154 6.14 -23.32 44.96
CA THR A 154 6.12 -24.78 45.02
C THR A 154 5.80 -25.15 46.46
N SER A 155 4.60 -25.71 46.68
CA SER A 155 4.22 -26.24 47.99
C SER A 155 5.25 -27.28 48.44
N PRO A 156 5.63 -27.31 49.73
CA PRO A 156 6.58 -28.30 50.22
C PRO A 156 6.01 -29.70 50.01
N LYS A 157 6.79 -30.58 49.37
CA LYS A 157 6.44 -31.99 49.23
C LYS A 157 6.42 -32.62 50.63
N THR A 158 5.26 -33.14 51.02
CA THR A 158 5.10 -33.94 52.24
C THR A 158 6.01 -35.16 52.16
N PRO A 159 6.84 -35.45 53.18
CA PRO A 159 7.66 -36.64 53.19
C PRO A 159 6.78 -37.88 53.36
N ILE A 160 6.87 -38.79 52.40
CA ILE A 160 6.26 -40.12 52.48
C ILE A 160 7.13 -40.95 53.42
N HIS A 161 6.63 -41.23 54.61
CA HIS A 161 7.24 -42.24 55.49
C HIS A 161 7.07 -43.62 54.86
N LYS A 162 8.19 -44.32 54.69
CA LYS A 162 8.26 -45.76 54.40
C LYS A 162 8.06 -46.56 55.68
#